data_AF-A0A928S9F3-F1
#
_entry.id   AF-A0A928S9F3-F1
#
_cell.length_a   1.000
_cell.length_b   1.000
_cell.length_c   1.000
_cell.angle_alpha   90.00
_cell.angle_beta   90.00
_cell.angle_gamma   90.00
#
_symmetry.space_group_name_H-M   'P 1'
#
loop_
_entity.id
_entity.type
_entity.pdbx_description
1 polymer ?
#
loop_
_entity_poly.entity_id
_entity_poly.type
_entity_poly.pdbx_seq_one_letter_code
_entity_poly.pdbx_strand_id
1 'polypeptide(L)'
;MPAMAQLSFFKHLDTSFPTNKQTADSRKLRGGYYTPLELACFLIKWGLRDDTMRILEPSCGDGNFIMALLQRLHDPAFPKSLLPTIVAVELDPTELGKARARAEQFSKNGAALEWISQDFFAAYPYLQQNDKFNLIVGNPPFIRFQYFDDDSRNQAFGYLKQAGYKPTKLANAWVAFAQLSIELLQEGGRLAMVVPAELLQVKYAHELRDRLATQFEHIVIVGFKHLVFPEIQQEVVLLLAEGKREKNHLTSDIHTIEFLDGEELLHLDSLTDAVSHVPAKHSRAGMKWTSLFLDEAAFAALDEAETAVGLTPLGQLAEVDVGIVTGRNSFFILTEAQKEEFQVESLTAPIIGRTAALKTTNFNQEDFCHYKKQYPSFLLDLNSVAFEALPQAVKNYLNFGEQENIHRGYKCRIRRRWFDVPSIYVPDAFLFRQIHRYPLLVVNKAQVASTDTIHRVRVKSGITPDLLAATFFNSLTLAWAEVCGRSYGGGVLELEPGEAEELPIPYHHSIEIDPVKVEDLLRRNCVYEALDYVDGIVLKDYLGFDKVMTQRIRSAWEQLRDRRVERR
;
A
#
# COMPACT_ATOMS: atom_id res chain seq x y z
N MET A 1 -18.67 33.32 41.13
CA MET A 1 -19.27 31.97 41.01
C MET A 1 -19.73 31.53 39.59
N PRO A 2 -19.40 32.18 38.43
CA PRO A 2 -19.70 31.58 37.11
C PRO A 2 -18.56 30.72 36.51
N ALA A 3 -17.29 30.96 36.89
CA ALA A 3 -16.14 30.26 36.28
C ALA A 3 -16.03 28.76 36.65
N MET A 4 -16.51 28.36 37.84
CA MET A 4 -16.51 26.97 38.29
C MET A 4 -17.57 26.11 37.58
N ALA A 5 -18.68 26.70 37.13
CA ALA A 5 -19.74 25.99 36.42
C ALA A 5 -19.35 25.67 34.96
N GLN A 6 -18.53 26.50 34.32
CA GLN A 6 -17.99 26.22 32.99
C GLN A 6 -16.94 25.09 33.02
N LEU A 7 -16.11 25.01 34.07
CA LEU A 7 -15.09 23.97 34.22
C LEU A 7 -15.67 22.56 34.49
N SER A 8 -16.85 22.45 35.13
CA SER A 8 -17.50 21.15 35.34
C SER A 8 -18.09 20.56 34.05
N PHE A 9 -18.43 21.38 33.06
CA PHE A 9 -18.93 20.91 31.77
C PHE A 9 -17.83 20.21 30.96
N PHE A 10 -16.62 20.78 30.93
CA PHE A 10 -15.50 20.20 30.17
C PHE A 10 -15.04 18.83 30.71
N LYS A 11 -15.33 18.50 31.98
CA LYS A 11 -15.04 17.18 32.56
C LYS A 11 -15.97 16.06 32.05
N HIS A 12 -17.10 16.41 31.43
CA HIS A 12 -18.03 15.44 30.83
C HIS A 12 -17.78 15.20 29.33
N LEU A 13 -16.83 15.93 28.72
CA LEU A 13 -16.31 15.59 27.40
C LEU A 13 -15.35 14.43 27.57
N ASP A 14 -15.79 13.22 27.24
CA ASP A 14 -14.93 12.05 27.20
C ASP A 14 -13.84 12.25 26.13
N THR A 15 -12.68 12.73 26.55
CA THR A 15 -11.48 12.94 25.71
C THR A 15 -10.67 11.65 25.56
N SER A 16 -11.07 10.59 26.25
CA SER A 16 -10.37 9.31 26.22
C SER A 16 -10.84 8.50 25.00
N PHE A 17 -9.91 8.24 24.08
CA PHE A 17 -10.11 7.28 23.01
C PHE A 17 -8.99 6.24 23.05
N PRO A 18 -9.32 4.94 22.89
CA PRO A 18 -8.30 3.93 22.66
C PRO A 18 -7.58 4.27 21.35
N THR A 19 -6.32 4.66 21.45
CA THR A 19 -5.45 4.79 20.29
C THR A 19 -4.84 3.43 20.00
N ASN A 20 -5.20 2.81 18.86
CA ASN A 20 -4.55 1.58 18.38
C ASN A 20 -3.08 1.80 17.96
N LYS A 21 -2.58 3.04 18.00
CA LYS A 21 -1.16 3.36 17.76
C LYS A 21 -0.33 3.02 19.00
N GLN A 22 0.06 1.76 19.10
CA GLN A 22 1.13 1.33 20.01
C GLN A 22 2.42 2.08 19.67
N THR A 23 3.12 2.53 20.71
CA THR A 23 4.54 2.92 20.63
C THR A 23 5.34 1.76 20.02
N ALA A 24 6.18 2.05 19.02
CA ALA A 24 6.92 1.04 18.29
C ALA A 24 7.80 0.21 19.24
N ASP A 25 7.50 -1.09 19.33
CA ASP A 25 8.26 -2.05 20.12
C ASP A 25 9.66 -2.26 19.50
N SER A 26 10.64 -2.57 20.34
CA SER A 26 12.03 -2.86 19.96
C SER A 26 12.15 -3.96 18.88
N ARG A 27 11.21 -4.92 18.84
CA ARG A 27 11.11 -5.94 17.78
C ARG A 27 10.68 -5.37 16.42
N LYS A 28 9.76 -4.39 16.40
CA LYS A 28 9.33 -3.70 15.16
C LYS A 28 10.44 -2.87 14.55
N LEU A 29 11.31 -2.28 15.38
CA LEU A 29 12.47 -1.50 14.92
C LEU A 29 13.59 -2.37 14.34
N ARG A 30 13.61 -3.66 14.65
CA ARG A 30 14.58 -4.63 14.12
C ARG A 30 14.13 -5.31 12.84
N GLY A 31 12.84 -5.24 12.49
CA GLY A 31 12.26 -5.93 11.33
C GLY A 31 12.43 -7.46 11.33
N GLY A 32 12.94 -8.03 12.43
CA GLY A 32 13.28 -9.44 12.58
C GLY A 32 12.05 -10.28 12.82
N TYR A 33 11.35 -10.58 11.73
CA TYR A 33 10.28 -11.54 11.72
C TYR A 33 10.79 -12.84 11.10
N TYR A 34 10.82 -13.90 11.90
CA TYR A 34 11.34 -15.18 11.44
C TYR A 34 10.38 -15.82 10.45
N THR A 35 10.92 -16.22 9.30
CA THR A 35 10.21 -17.08 8.35
C THR A 35 10.04 -18.46 8.98
N PRO A 36 8.83 -19.03 9.05
CA PRO A 36 8.62 -20.42 9.45
C PRO A 36 9.48 -21.36 8.63
N LEU A 37 10.00 -22.40 9.28
CA LEU A 37 10.94 -23.33 8.66
C LEU A 37 10.29 -24.05 7.47
N GLU A 38 9.01 -24.37 7.55
CA GLU A 38 8.24 -25.04 6.51
C GLU A 38 8.19 -24.20 5.22
N LEU A 39 8.03 -22.89 5.36
CA LEU A 39 8.03 -21.97 4.24
C LEU A 39 9.44 -21.81 3.63
N ALA A 40 10.47 -21.75 4.48
CA ALA A 40 11.85 -21.78 4.00
C ALA A 40 12.13 -23.08 3.22
N CYS A 41 11.71 -24.24 3.74
CA CYS A 41 11.81 -25.53 3.06
C CYS A 41 11.09 -25.53 1.69
N PHE A 42 9.91 -24.91 1.60
CA PHE A 42 9.20 -24.75 0.32
C PHE A 42 10.02 -23.95 -0.70
N LEU A 43 10.55 -22.79 -0.30
CA LEU A 43 11.39 -21.95 -1.17
C LEU A 43 12.69 -22.66 -1.59
N ILE A 44 13.30 -23.42 -0.68
CA ILE A 44 14.49 -24.24 -0.99
C ILE A 44 14.15 -25.39 -1.94
N LYS A 45 13.02 -26.08 -1.75
CA LYS A 45 12.56 -27.15 -2.66
C LYS A 45 12.38 -26.60 -4.08
N TRP A 46 11.82 -25.39 -4.23
CA TRP A 46 11.73 -24.72 -5.52
C TRP A 46 13.07 -24.20 -6.04
N GLY A 47 13.92 -23.65 -5.19
CA GLY A 47 15.12 -22.90 -5.62
C GLY A 47 16.40 -23.72 -5.75
N LEU A 48 16.55 -24.87 -5.10
CA LEU A 48 17.76 -25.67 -5.15
C LEU A 48 17.71 -26.68 -6.32
N ARG A 49 18.71 -26.66 -7.21
CA ARG A 49 18.95 -27.73 -8.22
C ARG A 49 20.26 -28.48 -7.89
N ASP A 50 20.48 -29.58 -8.59
CA ASP A 50 21.68 -30.42 -8.51
C ASP A 50 22.95 -29.64 -8.90
N ASP A 51 22.86 -28.79 -9.91
CA ASP A 51 23.94 -27.92 -10.44
C ASP A 51 24.24 -26.67 -9.57
N THR A 52 23.52 -26.49 -8.46
CA THR A 52 23.65 -25.29 -7.64
C THR A 52 24.91 -25.39 -6.78
N MET A 53 25.90 -24.54 -7.06
CA MET A 53 27.24 -24.55 -6.47
C MET A 53 27.48 -23.46 -5.43
N ARG A 54 26.87 -22.27 -5.58
CA ARG A 54 27.03 -21.16 -4.62
C ARG A 54 25.68 -20.54 -4.28
N ILE A 55 25.42 -20.41 -2.98
CA ILE A 55 24.13 -19.97 -2.43
C ILE A 55 24.37 -18.79 -1.46
N LEU A 56 23.52 -17.76 -1.53
CA LEU A 56 23.52 -16.64 -0.58
C LEU A 56 22.21 -16.58 0.21
N GLU A 57 22.32 -16.32 1.51
CA GLU A 57 21.27 -15.71 2.32
C GLU A 57 21.84 -14.37 2.86
N PRO A 58 21.28 -13.20 2.47
CA PRO A 58 21.85 -11.89 2.77
C PRO A 58 21.47 -11.27 4.13
N SER A 59 20.58 -11.90 4.90
CA SER A 59 20.05 -11.46 6.20
C SER A 59 19.52 -12.64 7.03
N CYS A 60 20.40 -13.57 7.42
CA CYS A 60 19.97 -14.95 7.72
C CYS A 60 19.28 -15.12 9.07
N GLY A 61 19.31 -14.11 9.95
CA GLY A 61 18.71 -14.16 11.27
C GLY A 61 19.19 -15.37 12.08
N ASP A 62 18.24 -16.11 12.63
CA ASP A 62 18.48 -17.32 13.43
C ASP A 62 18.71 -18.58 12.57
N GLY A 63 18.78 -18.44 11.24
CA GLY A 63 19.23 -19.45 10.31
C GLY A 63 18.16 -20.38 9.73
N ASN A 64 16.86 -20.05 9.75
CA ASN A 64 15.83 -20.95 9.19
C ASN A 64 16.05 -21.34 7.71
N PHE A 65 16.46 -20.41 6.85
CA PHE A 65 16.83 -20.73 5.45
C PHE A 65 18.07 -21.62 5.36
N ILE A 66 19.06 -21.39 6.23
CA ILE A 66 20.27 -22.22 6.30
C ILE A 66 19.90 -23.64 6.74
N MET A 67 19.02 -23.77 7.73
CA MET A 67 18.48 -25.05 8.18
C MET A 67 17.73 -25.79 7.06
N ALA A 68 16.84 -25.10 6.35
CA ALA A 68 16.12 -25.68 5.21
C ALA A 68 17.06 -26.16 4.10
N LEU A 69 18.10 -25.38 3.78
CA LEU A 69 19.16 -25.78 2.83
C LEU A 69 19.87 -27.04 3.29
N LEU A 70 20.33 -27.07 4.55
CA LEU A 70 21.07 -28.21 5.09
C LEU A 70 20.18 -29.46 5.14
N GLN A 71 18.93 -29.35 5.57
CA GLN A 71 17.97 -30.46 5.55
C GLN A 71 17.78 -31.03 4.14
N ARG A 72 17.60 -30.17 3.13
CA ARG A 72 17.42 -30.60 1.74
C ARG A 72 18.68 -31.24 1.16
N LEU A 73 19.86 -30.76 1.53
CA LEU A 73 21.14 -31.33 1.08
C LEU A 73 21.47 -32.67 1.73
N HIS A 74 20.89 -32.96 2.91
CA HIS A 74 21.03 -34.25 3.60
C HIS A 74 19.94 -35.26 3.23
N ASP A 75 18.90 -34.82 2.50
CA ASP A 75 17.83 -35.68 2.03
C ASP A 75 18.37 -36.69 0.99
N PRO A 76 18.33 -38.01 1.25
CA PRO A 76 18.82 -39.02 0.31
C PRO A 76 18.09 -39.02 -1.03
N ALA A 77 16.87 -38.47 -1.08
CA ALA A 77 16.09 -38.35 -2.32
C ALA A 77 16.56 -37.17 -3.20
N PHE A 78 17.45 -36.31 -2.71
CA PHE A 78 18.02 -35.21 -3.48
C PHE A 78 19.37 -35.63 -4.09
N PRO A 79 19.44 -35.95 -5.40
CA PRO A 79 20.68 -36.41 -6.01
C PRO A 79 21.66 -35.24 -6.07
N LYS A 80 22.77 -35.35 -5.36
CA LYS A 80 23.82 -34.32 -5.40
C LYS A 80 25.20 -34.92 -5.58
N SER A 81 25.87 -34.51 -6.65
CA SER A 81 27.23 -34.94 -7.01
C SER A 81 28.31 -34.10 -6.32
N LEU A 82 28.05 -32.80 -6.10
CA LEU A 82 28.98 -31.85 -5.49
C LEU A 82 28.26 -30.97 -4.47
N LEU A 83 28.84 -30.80 -3.28
CA LEU A 83 28.25 -29.96 -2.23
C LEU A 83 28.47 -28.46 -2.53
N PRO A 84 27.46 -27.60 -2.29
CA PRO A 84 27.58 -26.17 -2.55
C PRO A 84 28.37 -25.46 -1.45
N THR A 85 28.78 -24.23 -1.75
CA THR A 85 29.15 -23.22 -0.73
C THR A 85 27.93 -22.37 -0.41
N ILE A 86 27.58 -22.28 0.87
CA ILE A 86 26.50 -21.47 1.40
C ILE A 86 27.12 -20.28 2.14
N VAL A 87 26.78 -19.07 1.72
CA VAL A 87 27.19 -17.81 2.35
C VAL A 87 25.99 -17.24 3.09
N ALA A 88 26.17 -16.94 4.38
CA ALA A 88 25.14 -16.42 5.26
C ALA A 88 25.62 -15.12 5.90
N VAL A 89 24.89 -14.03 5.66
CA VAL A 89 25.19 -12.69 6.18
C VAL A 89 24.18 -12.34 7.28
N GLU A 90 24.65 -11.87 8.43
CA GLU A 90 23.79 -11.36 9.49
C GLU A 90 24.50 -10.23 10.26
N LEU A 91 23.75 -9.17 10.55
CA LEU A 91 24.25 -8.01 11.26
C LEU A 91 24.38 -8.28 12.78
N ASP A 92 23.40 -8.97 13.38
CA ASP A 92 23.40 -9.28 14.82
C ASP A 92 24.24 -10.54 15.12
N PRO A 93 25.40 -10.41 15.80
CA PRO A 93 26.26 -11.55 16.11
C PRO A 93 25.57 -12.59 17.01
N THR A 94 24.55 -12.20 17.77
CA THR A 94 23.76 -13.11 18.61
C THR A 94 22.90 -14.04 17.76
N GLU A 95 22.19 -13.48 16.77
CA GLU A 95 21.35 -14.28 15.87
C GLU A 95 22.20 -15.17 14.97
N LEU A 96 23.32 -14.64 14.45
CA LEU A 96 24.30 -15.44 13.73
C LEU A 96 24.86 -16.60 14.57
N GLY A 97 25.08 -16.37 15.87
CA GLY A 97 25.48 -17.41 16.82
C GLY A 97 24.45 -18.54 16.93
N LYS A 98 23.15 -18.21 16.97
CA LYS A 98 22.07 -19.21 16.95
C LYS A 98 22.05 -19.98 15.63
N ALA A 99 22.17 -19.29 14.49
CA ALA A 99 22.21 -19.92 13.18
C ALA A 99 23.35 -20.94 13.06
N ARG A 100 24.56 -20.57 13.54
CA ARG A 100 25.72 -21.46 13.60
C ARG A 100 25.46 -22.70 14.45
N ALA A 101 24.96 -22.52 15.67
CA ALA A 101 24.65 -23.63 16.58
C ALA A 101 23.62 -24.60 16.00
N ARG A 102 22.62 -24.10 15.26
CA ARG A 102 21.63 -24.95 14.57
C ARG A 102 22.26 -25.72 13.41
N ALA A 103 23.14 -25.07 12.64
CA ALA A 103 23.84 -25.68 11.52
C ALA A 103 24.85 -26.79 11.95
N GLU A 104 25.41 -26.71 13.15
CA GLU A 104 26.33 -27.73 13.69
C GLU A 104 25.71 -29.14 13.71
N GLN A 105 24.38 -29.26 13.78
CA GLN A 105 23.67 -30.54 13.71
C GLN A 105 23.90 -31.29 12.37
N PHE A 106 24.31 -30.57 11.33
CA PHE A 106 24.52 -31.08 9.96
C PHE A 106 26.00 -31.08 9.53
N SER A 107 26.92 -30.75 10.45
CA SER A 107 28.33 -30.47 10.15
C SER A 107 29.17 -31.70 9.75
N LYS A 108 28.69 -32.94 9.99
CA LYS A 108 29.51 -34.14 9.79
C LYS A 108 29.65 -34.60 8.33
N ASN A 109 28.85 -34.10 7.39
CA ASN A 109 28.90 -34.40 5.95
C ASN A 109 28.42 -33.22 5.06
N GLY A 110 28.48 -31.99 5.58
CA GLY A 110 27.71 -30.85 5.06
C GLY A 110 28.41 -29.98 4.01
N ALA A 111 27.61 -29.14 3.35
CA ALA A 111 28.04 -28.02 2.52
C ALA A 111 29.04 -27.10 3.22
N ALA A 112 29.92 -26.45 2.46
CA ALA A 112 30.81 -25.43 3.00
C ALA A 112 29.97 -24.22 3.44
N LEU A 113 30.13 -23.78 4.68
CA LEU A 113 29.39 -22.64 5.25
C LEU A 113 30.33 -21.48 5.53
N GLU A 114 30.05 -20.35 4.90
CA GLU A 114 30.72 -19.07 5.12
C GLU A 114 29.77 -18.14 5.89
N TRP A 115 30.21 -17.68 7.07
CA TRP A 115 29.39 -16.85 7.96
C TRP A 115 29.97 -15.44 8.07
N ILE A 116 29.22 -14.43 7.63
CA ILE A 116 29.62 -13.03 7.64
C ILE A 116 28.80 -12.26 8.69
N SER A 117 29.46 -11.81 9.76
CA SER A 117 28.84 -11.03 10.85
C SER A 117 28.92 -9.52 10.56
N GLN A 118 28.19 -9.03 9.56
CA GLN A 118 28.23 -7.63 9.12
C GLN A 118 26.87 -7.18 8.56
N ASP A 119 26.70 -5.86 8.46
CA ASP A 119 25.64 -5.27 7.63
C ASP A 119 25.79 -5.75 6.17
N PHE A 120 24.69 -6.13 5.52
CA PHE A 120 24.71 -6.63 4.14
C PHE A 120 25.27 -5.62 3.13
N PHE A 121 24.94 -4.33 3.27
CA PHE A 121 25.46 -3.28 2.40
C PHE A 121 26.97 -3.05 2.62
N ALA A 122 27.46 -3.27 3.84
CA ALA A 122 28.90 -3.27 4.12
C ALA A 122 29.61 -4.50 3.56
N ALA A 123 28.98 -5.67 3.61
CA ALA A 123 29.49 -6.92 3.03
C ALA A 123 29.41 -6.95 1.49
N TYR A 124 28.53 -6.15 0.88
CA TYR A 124 28.23 -6.18 -0.55
C TYR A 124 29.45 -6.05 -1.49
N PRO A 125 30.42 -5.14 -1.27
CA PRO A 125 31.62 -5.07 -2.12
C PRO A 125 32.46 -6.34 -2.09
N TYR A 126 32.58 -6.99 -0.92
CA TYR A 126 33.26 -8.26 -0.80
C TYR A 126 32.52 -9.35 -1.58
N LEU A 127 31.19 -9.43 -1.44
CA LEU A 127 30.37 -10.39 -2.18
C LEU A 127 30.46 -10.21 -3.70
N GLN A 128 30.54 -8.95 -4.18
CA GLN A 128 30.69 -8.64 -5.61
C GLN A 128 32.04 -9.05 -6.21
N GLN A 129 33.11 -9.08 -5.41
CA GLN A 129 34.46 -9.44 -5.87
C GLN A 129 34.66 -10.96 -6.00
N ASN A 130 33.75 -11.76 -5.45
CA ASN A 130 33.76 -13.21 -5.53
C ASN A 130 32.87 -13.71 -6.68
N ASP A 131 32.91 -15.02 -6.93
CA ASP A 131 32.06 -15.66 -7.94
C ASP A 131 30.57 -15.38 -7.70
N LYS A 132 29.80 -15.19 -8.76
CA LYS A 132 28.35 -14.96 -8.68
C LYS A 132 27.62 -16.18 -8.08
N PHE A 133 26.41 -15.95 -7.59
CA PHE A 133 25.60 -16.98 -6.94
C PHE A 133 24.64 -17.67 -7.92
N ASN A 134 24.47 -18.98 -7.81
CA ASN A 134 23.45 -19.74 -8.54
C ASN A 134 22.05 -19.50 -7.95
N LEU A 135 21.96 -19.38 -6.63
CA LEU A 135 20.72 -19.25 -5.88
C LEU A 135 20.90 -18.22 -4.77
N ILE A 136 19.96 -17.28 -4.68
CA ILE A 136 19.86 -16.39 -3.53
C ILE A 136 18.47 -16.54 -2.92
N VAL A 137 18.43 -16.78 -1.62
CA VAL A 137 17.19 -16.96 -0.86
C VAL A 137 17.15 -16.02 0.33
N GLY A 138 15.96 -15.79 0.88
CA GLY A 138 15.87 -15.14 2.18
C GLY A 138 14.57 -14.43 2.49
N ASN A 139 14.56 -13.79 3.66
CA ASN A 139 13.50 -12.89 4.09
C ASN A 139 14.13 -11.56 4.53
N PRO A 140 14.33 -10.62 3.60
CA PRO A 140 14.98 -9.35 3.91
C PRO A 140 14.21 -8.50 4.94
N PRO A 141 14.87 -7.57 5.64
CA PRO A 141 14.24 -6.79 6.70
C PRO A 141 13.20 -5.80 6.18
N PHE A 142 12.01 -5.77 6.83
CA PHE A 142 10.89 -4.89 6.44
C PHE A 142 10.92 -3.54 7.17
N ILE A 143 12.05 -2.84 7.12
CA ILE A 143 12.29 -1.58 7.83
C ILE A 143 12.48 -0.43 6.84
N ARG A 144 11.84 0.72 7.09
CA ARG A 144 12.06 1.93 6.29
C ARG A 144 13.44 2.54 6.53
N PHE A 145 14.07 3.02 5.47
CA PHE A 145 15.41 3.64 5.52
C PHE A 145 15.52 4.81 6.50
N GLN A 146 14.43 5.51 6.82
CA GLN A 146 14.41 6.57 7.83
C GLN A 146 14.83 6.10 9.24
N TYR A 147 14.79 4.79 9.51
CA TYR A 147 15.18 4.19 10.78
C TYR A 147 16.57 3.53 10.76
N PHE A 148 17.21 3.45 9.58
CA PHE A 148 18.59 2.97 9.46
C PHE A 148 19.57 4.05 9.93
N ASP A 149 20.73 3.62 10.41
CA ASP A 149 21.86 4.51 10.61
C ASP A 149 22.31 5.13 9.27
N ASP A 150 23.02 6.25 9.37
CA ASP A 150 23.36 7.04 8.21
C ASP A 150 24.36 6.33 7.28
N ASP A 151 25.26 5.51 7.81
CA ASP A 151 26.30 4.83 7.03
C ASP A 151 25.71 3.72 6.16
N SER A 152 25.00 2.77 6.80
CA SER A 152 24.30 1.67 6.11
C SER A 152 23.35 2.19 5.03
N ARG A 153 22.57 3.23 5.36
CA ARG A 153 21.66 3.88 4.39
C ARG A 153 22.40 4.53 3.23
N ASN A 154 23.49 5.25 3.48
CA ASN A 154 24.24 5.95 2.42
C ASN A 154 24.91 4.95 1.47
N GLN A 155 25.43 3.84 1.99
CA GLN A 155 25.96 2.74 1.18
C GLN A 155 24.87 2.13 0.29
N ALA A 156 23.74 1.73 0.88
CA ALA A 156 22.59 1.20 0.15
C ALA A 156 22.12 2.16 -0.95
N PHE A 157 22.01 3.46 -0.64
CA PHE A 157 21.61 4.48 -1.60
C PHE A 157 22.64 4.67 -2.72
N GLY A 158 23.93 4.52 -2.42
CA GLY A 158 25.01 4.53 -3.40
C GLY A 158 24.84 3.41 -4.43
N TYR A 159 24.70 2.17 -3.97
CA TYR A 159 24.53 1.02 -4.86
C TYR A 159 23.22 1.06 -5.64
N LEU A 160 22.12 1.45 -4.99
CA LEU A 160 20.82 1.63 -5.66
C LEU A 160 20.90 2.66 -6.79
N LYS A 161 21.57 3.80 -6.57
CA LYS A 161 21.77 4.82 -7.61
C LYS A 161 22.62 4.29 -8.76
N GLN A 162 23.66 3.51 -8.48
CA GLN A 162 24.47 2.84 -9.52
C GLN A 162 23.61 1.86 -10.35
N ALA A 163 22.65 1.19 -9.70
CA ALA A 163 21.66 0.37 -10.38
C ALA A 163 20.54 1.17 -11.09
N GLY A 164 20.51 2.50 -10.99
CA GLY A 164 19.52 3.35 -11.66
C GLY A 164 18.25 3.66 -10.86
N TYR A 165 18.23 3.38 -9.56
CA TYR A 165 17.10 3.68 -8.67
C TYR A 165 17.13 5.11 -8.15
N LYS A 166 15.96 5.62 -7.77
CA LYS A 166 15.83 6.87 -7.02
C LYS A 166 15.45 6.58 -5.55
N PRO A 167 16.42 6.20 -4.69
CA PRO A 167 16.12 5.81 -3.32
C PRO A 167 15.58 6.97 -2.49
N THR A 168 14.65 6.68 -1.57
CA THR A 168 14.07 7.65 -0.64
C THR A 168 14.09 7.09 0.79
N LYS A 169 14.15 7.97 1.81
CA LYS A 169 14.13 7.53 3.21
C LYS A 169 12.80 6.87 3.62
N LEU A 170 11.72 7.12 2.86
CA LEU A 170 10.40 6.53 3.10
C LEU A 170 10.27 5.11 2.54
N ALA A 171 11.16 4.71 1.62
CA ALA A 171 11.19 3.37 1.06
C ALA A 171 11.65 2.34 2.09
N ASN A 172 11.23 1.09 1.89
CA ASN A 172 11.57 -0.04 2.73
C ASN A 172 12.84 -0.74 2.21
N ALA A 173 13.70 -1.19 3.12
CA ALA A 173 15.03 -1.72 2.82
C ALA A 173 15.00 -3.03 2.03
N TRP A 174 13.93 -3.83 2.13
CA TRP A 174 13.81 -5.09 1.39
C TRP A 174 14.01 -4.93 -0.13
N VAL A 175 13.65 -3.76 -0.71
CA VAL A 175 13.88 -3.48 -2.14
C VAL A 175 15.37 -3.45 -2.46
N ALA A 176 16.19 -2.88 -1.57
CA ALA A 176 17.64 -2.85 -1.75
C ALA A 176 18.24 -4.25 -1.62
N PHE A 177 17.79 -5.04 -0.65
CA PHE A 177 18.23 -6.43 -0.50
C PHE A 177 17.91 -7.26 -1.75
N ALA A 178 16.68 -7.19 -2.24
CA ALA A 178 16.28 -7.89 -3.47
C ALA A 178 17.08 -7.39 -4.68
N GLN A 179 17.19 -6.07 -4.86
CA GLN A 179 17.93 -5.48 -5.98
C GLN A 179 19.40 -5.89 -6.00
N LEU A 180 20.10 -5.74 -4.88
CA LEU A 180 21.52 -6.08 -4.80
C LEU A 180 21.75 -7.60 -4.88
N SER A 181 20.79 -8.40 -4.43
CA SER A 181 20.80 -9.85 -4.67
C SER A 181 20.72 -10.17 -6.16
N ILE A 182 19.84 -9.49 -6.92
CA ILE A 182 19.77 -9.66 -8.39
C ILE A 182 21.12 -9.35 -9.06
N GLU A 183 21.84 -8.35 -8.58
CA GLU A 183 23.19 -8.02 -9.09
C GLU A 183 24.24 -9.08 -8.73
N LEU A 184 24.05 -9.84 -7.65
CA LEU A 184 24.97 -10.90 -7.21
C LEU A 184 24.70 -12.26 -7.87
N LEU A 185 23.55 -12.42 -8.54
CA LEU A 185 23.23 -13.62 -9.31
C LEU A 185 24.05 -13.74 -10.59
N GLN A 186 24.37 -14.97 -10.96
CA GLN A 186 24.90 -15.30 -12.29
C GLN A 186 23.78 -15.39 -13.33
N GLU A 187 24.15 -15.47 -14.61
CA GLU A 187 23.22 -15.85 -15.68
C GLU A 187 22.64 -17.26 -15.45
N GLY A 188 21.34 -17.44 -15.69
CA GLY A 188 20.57 -18.63 -15.32
C GLY A 188 20.23 -18.75 -13.83
N GLY A 189 20.72 -17.84 -12.98
CA GLY A 189 20.53 -17.87 -11.53
C GLY A 189 19.07 -17.69 -11.08
N ARG A 190 18.82 -18.02 -9.80
CA ARG A 190 17.49 -18.02 -9.18
C ARG A 190 17.40 -17.17 -7.91
N LEU A 191 16.28 -16.48 -7.75
CA LEU A 191 15.94 -15.70 -6.57
C LEU A 191 14.68 -16.28 -5.92
N ALA A 192 14.71 -16.60 -4.63
CA ALA A 192 13.54 -17.05 -3.87
C ALA A 192 13.43 -16.30 -2.55
N MET A 193 12.54 -15.31 -2.47
CA MET A 193 12.43 -14.44 -1.29
C MET A 193 11.01 -14.32 -0.76
N VAL A 194 10.90 -14.18 0.56
CA VAL A 194 9.69 -13.66 1.21
C VAL A 194 9.78 -12.14 1.20
N VAL A 195 8.84 -11.44 0.55
CA VAL A 195 8.84 -9.98 0.47
C VAL A 195 7.45 -9.41 0.77
N PRO A 196 7.33 -8.15 1.21
CA PRO A 196 6.01 -7.57 1.45
C PRO A 196 5.19 -7.51 0.18
N ALA A 197 3.86 -7.68 0.30
CA ALA A 197 2.91 -7.49 -0.80
C ALA A 197 2.95 -6.05 -1.37
N GLU A 198 3.61 -5.13 -0.66
CA GLU A 198 3.99 -3.81 -1.17
C GLU A 198 4.70 -3.89 -2.54
N LEU A 199 5.44 -4.97 -2.84
CA LEU A 199 6.01 -5.24 -4.17
C LEU A 199 4.99 -5.05 -5.29
N LEU A 200 3.73 -5.40 -5.08
CA LEU A 200 2.69 -5.39 -6.10
C LEU A 200 2.28 -3.96 -6.51
N GLN A 201 2.26 -3.03 -5.54
CA GLN A 201 1.49 -1.79 -5.67
C GLN A 201 2.26 -0.51 -5.33
N VAL A 202 3.31 -0.55 -4.51
CA VAL A 202 3.96 0.70 -4.06
C VAL A 202 4.82 1.32 -5.15
N LYS A 203 4.90 2.66 -5.16
CA LYS A 203 5.70 3.42 -6.14
C LYS A 203 7.20 3.17 -6.01
N TYR A 204 7.73 3.08 -4.79
CA TYR A 204 9.17 2.91 -4.58
C TYR A 204 9.73 1.54 -5.01
N ALA A 205 8.87 0.56 -5.29
CA ALA A 205 9.25 -0.75 -5.80
C ALA A 205 9.13 -0.85 -7.34
N HIS A 206 8.80 0.25 -8.02
CA HIS A 206 8.62 0.30 -9.48
C HIS A 206 9.88 -0.17 -10.21
N GLU A 207 11.04 0.38 -9.90
CA GLU A 207 12.28 0.00 -10.58
C GLU A 207 12.65 -1.48 -10.35
N LEU A 208 12.25 -2.07 -9.21
CA LEU A 208 12.43 -3.49 -8.93
C LEU A 208 11.50 -4.38 -9.75
N ARG A 209 10.23 -4.00 -9.90
CA ARG A 209 9.30 -4.71 -10.81
C ARG A 209 9.84 -4.69 -12.24
N ASP A 210 10.27 -3.53 -12.73
CA ASP A 210 10.85 -3.40 -14.07
C ASP A 210 12.11 -4.26 -14.23
N ARG A 211 12.96 -4.34 -13.20
CA ARG A 211 14.15 -5.20 -13.25
C ARG A 211 13.79 -6.67 -13.28
N LEU A 212 12.91 -7.12 -12.39
CA LEU A 212 12.45 -8.50 -12.35
C LEU A 212 11.87 -8.90 -13.73
N ALA A 213 10.93 -8.10 -14.25
CA ALA A 213 10.23 -8.35 -15.51
C ALA A 213 11.10 -8.33 -16.77
N THR A 214 12.33 -7.81 -16.70
CA THR A 214 13.22 -7.70 -17.88
C THR A 214 14.50 -8.53 -17.75
N GLN A 215 14.83 -8.99 -16.54
CA GLN A 215 16.07 -9.71 -16.27
C GLN A 215 15.85 -11.14 -15.78
N PHE A 216 14.63 -11.66 -15.80
CA PHE A 216 14.35 -13.08 -15.52
C PHE A 216 13.50 -13.70 -16.62
N GLU A 217 13.64 -15.00 -16.85
CA GLU A 217 12.80 -15.74 -17.79
C GLU A 217 11.41 -15.96 -17.24
N HIS A 218 11.36 -16.47 -16.02
CA HIS A 218 10.12 -16.90 -15.42
C HIS A 218 10.02 -16.36 -13.99
N ILE A 219 8.85 -15.81 -13.66
CA ILE A 219 8.55 -15.28 -12.33
C ILE A 219 7.27 -15.94 -11.85
N VAL A 220 7.29 -16.45 -10.63
CA VAL A 220 6.11 -16.91 -9.91
C VAL A 220 5.95 -16.07 -8.66
N ILE A 221 4.78 -15.44 -8.53
CA ILE A 221 4.37 -14.68 -7.36
C ILE A 221 3.31 -15.50 -6.65
N VAL A 222 3.62 -15.92 -5.43
CA VAL A 222 2.66 -16.64 -4.58
C VAL A 222 2.10 -15.68 -3.54
N GLY A 223 0.80 -15.41 -3.63
CA GLY A 223 0.04 -14.62 -2.66
C GLY A 223 -0.79 -15.50 -1.73
N PHE A 224 -1.33 -14.89 -0.69
CA PHE A 224 -2.16 -15.56 0.32
C PHE A 224 -3.40 -14.73 0.64
N LYS A 225 -4.53 -15.40 0.89
CA LYS A 225 -5.77 -14.74 1.34
C LYS A 225 -5.73 -14.42 2.83
N HIS A 226 -5.15 -15.29 3.64
CA HIS A 226 -4.96 -15.10 5.07
C HIS A 226 -3.50 -14.77 5.39
N LEU A 227 -3.28 -14.06 6.50
CA LEU A 227 -1.93 -13.81 7.01
C LEU A 227 -1.20 -15.13 7.29
N VAL A 228 -0.11 -15.37 6.55
CA VAL A 228 0.78 -16.54 6.74
C VAL A 228 1.54 -16.48 8.07
N PHE A 229 1.63 -15.30 8.67
CA PHE A 229 2.31 -15.09 9.94
C PHE A 229 1.33 -14.56 10.99
N PRO A 230 0.93 -15.37 11.98
CA PRO A 230 0.00 -14.95 13.04
C PRO A 230 0.51 -13.76 13.87
N GLU A 231 1.84 -13.64 14.00
CA GLU A 231 2.50 -12.60 14.79
C GLU A 231 2.74 -11.29 14.01
N ILE A 232 2.47 -11.27 12.70
CA ILE A 232 2.80 -10.16 11.80
C ILE A 232 1.55 -9.71 11.06
N GLN A 233 1.14 -8.47 11.28
CA GLN A 233 0.04 -7.85 10.56
C GLN A 233 0.42 -7.40 9.12
N GLN A 234 1.59 -7.82 8.61
CA GLN A 234 2.09 -7.40 7.31
C GLN A 234 1.84 -8.51 6.29
N GLU A 235 1.15 -8.15 5.21
CA GLU A 235 0.93 -9.04 4.07
C GLU A 235 2.23 -9.25 3.28
N VAL A 236 2.51 -10.50 2.90
CA VAL A 236 3.68 -10.88 2.11
C VAL A 236 3.29 -11.65 0.85
N VAL A 237 4.24 -11.71 -0.08
CA VAL A 237 4.23 -12.63 -1.21
C VAL A 237 5.54 -13.41 -1.24
N LEU A 238 5.50 -14.61 -1.81
CA LEU A 238 6.72 -15.32 -2.20
C LEU A 238 7.09 -14.88 -3.61
N LEU A 239 8.30 -14.35 -3.76
CA LEU A 239 8.88 -13.99 -5.04
C LEU A 239 9.86 -15.09 -5.47
N LEU A 240 9.53 -15.77 -6.56
CA LEU A 240 10.31 -16.84 -7.14
C LEU A 240 10.66 -16.42 -8.57
N ALA A 241 11.94 -16.14 -8.85
CA ALA A 241 12.38 -15.71 -10.17
C ALA A 241 13.55 -16.57 -10.66
N GLU A 242 13.44 -17.11 -11.87
CA GLU A 242 14.44 -18.00 -12.47
C GLU A 242 14.84 -17.59 -13.88
N GLY A 243 16.00 -18.10 -14.32
CA GLY A 243 16.58 -17.72 -15.59
C GLY A 243 17.05 -16.27 -15.58
N LYS A 244 17.84 -15.87 -14.56
CA LYS A 244 18.46 -14.53 -14.54
C LYS A 244 19.20 -14.32 -15.86
N ARG A 245 18.93 -13.20 -16.52
CA ARG A 245 19.52 -12.83 -17.81
C ARG A 245 19.93 -11.38 -17.82
N GLU A 246 20.77 -11.02 -18.79
CA GLU A 246 21.05 -9.63 -19.07
C GLU A 246 19.79 -8.88 -19.54
N LYS A 247 19.76 -7.57 -19.31
CA LYS A 247 18.61 -6.77 -19.72
C LYS A 247 18.50 -6.81 -21.25
N ASN A 248 17.38 -7.29 -21.76
CA ASN A 248 17.09 -7.36 -23.19
C ASN A 248 15.66 -6.88 -23.49
N HIS A 249 15.19 -7.08 -24.73
CA HIS A 249 13.83 -6.70 -25.15
C HIS A 249 12.75 -7.74 -24.80
N LEU A 250 13.12 -8.87 -24.19
CA LEU A 250 12.19 -9.92 -23.80
C LEU A 250 11.61 -9.62 -22.41
N THR A 251 10.29 -9.72 -22.30
CA THR A 251 9.59 -9.68 -21.01
C THR A 251 9.63 -11.05 -20.34
N SER A 252 9.55 -11.08 -19.02
CA SER A 252 9.36 -12.33 -18.27
C SER A 252 7.96 -12.88 -18.47
N ASP A 253 7.84 -14.20 -18.42
CA ASP A 253 6.57 -14.87 -18.18
C ASP A 253 6.28 -14.82 -16.69
N ILE A 254 5.17 -14.17 -16.30
CA ILE A 254 4.82 -13.96 -14.90
C ILE A 254 3.55 -14.73 -14.56
N HIS A 255 3.65 -15.59 -13.55
CA HIS A 255 2.57 -16.39 -13.02
C HIS A 255 2.22 -15.90 -11.63
N THR A 256 0.93 -15.81 -11.34
CA THR A 256 0.41 -15.46 -10.02
C THR A 256 -0.46 -16.57 -9.51
N ILE A 257 -0.18 -17.05 -8.31
CA ILE A 257 -0.98 -18.07 -7.63
C ILE A 257 -1.38 -17.51 -6.28
N GLU A 258 -2.62 -17.77 -5.87
CA GLU A 258 -3.11 -17.36 -4.57
C GLU A 258 -3.63 -18.57 -3.80
N PHE A 259 -3.09 -18.76 -2.60
CA PHE A 259 -3.52 -19.78 -1.65
C PHE A 259 -4.34 -19.14 -0.54
N LEU A 260 -5.13 -19.93 0.18
CA LEU A 260 -5.85 -19.53 1.36
C LEU A 260 -4.87 -19.07 2.44
N ASP A 261 -3.90 -19.91 2.76
CA ASP A 261 -2.91 -19.68 3.81
C ASP A 261 -1.63 -20.51 3.56
N GLY A 262 -0.73 -20.51 4.55
CA GLY A 262 0.49 -21.31 4.50
C GLY A 262 0.23 -22.82 4.55
N GLU A 263 -0.86 -23.29 5.16
CA GLU A 263 -1.14 -24.73 5.26
C GLU A 263 -1.52 -25.29 3.89
N GLU A 264 -2.41 -24.61 3.16
CA GLU A 264 -2.77 -25.02 1.79
C GLU A 264 -1.56 -25.07 0.86
N LEU A 265 -0.68 -24.08 0.95
CA LEU A 265 0.58 -24.07 0.20
C LEU A 265 1.45 -25.30 0.52
N LEU A 266 1.56 -25.67 1.79
CA LEU A 266 2.39 -26.79 2.22
C LEU A 266 1.81 -28.15 1.84
N HIS A 267 0.51 -28.23 1.56
CA HIS A 267 -0.14 -29.41 0.97
C HIS A 267 0.10 -29.57 -0.53
N LEU A 268 0.73 -28.58 -1.18
CA LEU A 268 1.03 -28.65 -2.60
C LEU A 268 2.21 -29.60 -2.88
N ASP A 269 1.96 -30.63 -3.69
CA ASP A 269 2.99 -31.60 -4.08
C ASP A 269 4.09 -30.94 -4.93
N SER A 270 3.68 -30.13 -5.92
CA SER A 270 4.55 -29.50 -6.91
C SER A 270 4.04 -28.12 -7.32
N LEU A 271 4.86 -27.09 -7.05
CA LEU A 271 4.56 -25.74 -7.54
C LEU A 271 4.63 -25.66 -9.07
N THR A 272 5.53 -26.41 -9.70
CA THR A 272 5.66 -26.46 -11.16
C THR A 272 4.38 -26.93 -11.82
N ASP A 273 3.72 -27.94 -11.23
CA ASP A 273 2.46 -28.47 -11.78
C ASP A 273 1.33 -27.46 -11.60
N ALA A 274 1.27 -26.79 -10.44
CA ALA A 274 0.30 -25.70 -10.21
C ALA A 274 0.48 -24.55 -11.21
N VAL A 275 1.73 -24.13 -11.46
CA VAL A 275 2.06 -23.08 -12.43
C VAL A 275 1.69 -23.49 -13.86
N SER A 276 1.81 -24.78 -14.22
CA SER A 276 1.50 -25.26 -15.57
C SER A 276 0.02 -25.07 -15.98
N HIS A 277 -0.85 -24.80 -15.02
CA HIS A 277 -2.29 -24.55 -15.24
C HIS A 277 -2.67 -23.07 -15.13
N VAL A 278 -1.69 -22.20 -14.91
CA VAL A 278 -1.87 -20.76 -14.82
C VAL A 278 -1.34 -20.12 -16.10
N PRO A 279 -2.12 -19.25 -16.76
CA PRO A 279 -1.64 -18.54 -17.94
C PRO A 279 -0.54 -17.56 -17.56
N ALA A 280 0.54 -17.57 -18.34
CA ALA A 280 1.59 -16.57 -18.22
C ALA A 280 1.03 -15.19 -18.58
N LYS A 281 1.44 -14.18 -17.82
CA LYS A 281 1.16 -12.77 -18.08
C LYS A 281 2.45 -12.01 -18.30
N HIS A 282 2.36 -10.82 -18.87
CA HIS A 282 3.49 -9.92 -19.04
C HIS A 282 3.44 -8.76 -18.04
N SER A 283 4.57 -8.09 -17.87
CA SER A 283 4.64 -6.79 -17.22
C SER A 283 5.29 -5.78 -18.14
N ARG A 284 4.76 -4.55 -18.13
CA ARG A 284 5.33 -3.40 -18.83
C ARG A 284 5.84 -2.36 -17.83
N ALA A 285 6.71 -1.47 -18.31
CA ALA A 285 7.31 -0.44 -17.47
C ALA A 285 6.22 0.41 -16.78
N GLY A 286 6.33 0.56 -15.46
CA GLY A 286 5.37 1.35 -14.67
C GLY A 286 4.16 0.57 -14.16
N MET A 287 3.94 -0.63 -14.68
CA MET A 287 2.78 -1.45 -14.34
C MET A 287 2.80 -1.91 -12.88
N LYS A 288 1.63 -1.87 -12.25
CA LYS A 288 1.39 -2.43 -10.93
C LYS A 288 1.03 -3.91 -11.08
N TRP A 289 1.66 -4.76 -10.30
CA TRP A 289 1.50 -6.21 -10.38
C TRP A 289 0.24 -6.74 -9.69
N THR A 290 -0.53 -5.87 -9.00
CA THR A 290 -1.86 -6.24 -8.48
C THR A 290 -2.77 -6.78 -9.59
N SER A 291 -2.70 -6.17 -10.79
CA SER A 291 -3.44 -6.59 -11.98
C SER A 291 -3.08 -8.01 -12.46
N LEU A 292 -1.90 -8.53 -12.11
CA LEU A 292 -1.49 -9.86 -12.52
C LEU A 292 -2.33 -10.97 -11.86
N PHE A 293 -3.05 -10.67 -10.78
CA PHE A 293 -3.96 -11.62 -10.12
C PHE A 293 -5.32 -11.75 -10.82
N LEU A 294 -5.56 -11.00 -11.90
CA LEU A 294 -6.73 -11.17 -12.74
C LEU A 294 -6.66 -12.49 -13.53
N ASP A 295 -7.82 -13.01 -13.93
CA ASP A 295 -7.84 -13.99 -15.01
C ASP A 295 -7.34 -13.39 -16.35
N GLU A 296 -7.04 -14.26 -17.32
CA GLU A 296 -6.47 -13.85 -18.61
C GLU A 296 -7.36 -12.86 -19.37
N ALA A 297 -8.68 -13.06 -19.35
CA ALA A 297 -9.61 -12.25 -20.12
C ALA A 297 -9.78 -10.85 -19.51
N ALA A 298 -9.87 -10.76 -18.19
CA ALA A 298 -9.94 -9.52 -17.44
C ALA A 298 -8.61 -8.75 -17.52
N PHE A 299 -7.48 -9.47 -17.39
CA PHE A 299 -6.15 -8.90 -17.56
C PHE A 299 -5.95 -8.26 -18.94
N ALA A 300 -6.23 -9.02 -20.00
CA ALA A 300 -6.07 -8.54 -21.37
C ALA A 300 -6.96 -7.33 -21.67
N ALA A 301 -8.21 -7.35 -21.21
CA ALA A 301 -9.12 -6.22 -21.39
C ALA A 301 -8.65 -4.95 -20.66
N LEU A 302 -8.08 -5.11 -19.47
CA LEU A 302 -7.57 -3.99 -18.68
C LEU A 302 -6.28 -3.41 -19.28
N ASP A 303 -5.37 -4.26 -19.76
CA ASP A 303 -4.13 -3.85 -20.43
C ASP A 303 -4.39 -3.16 -21.78
N GLU A 304 -5.36 -3.67 -22.56
CA GLU A 304 -5.82 -3.01 -23.79
C GLU A 304 -6.44 -1.64 -23.49
N ALA A 305 -7.35 -1.59 -22.51
CA ALA A 305 -8.10 -0.38 -22.18
C ALA A 305 -7.21 0.79 -21.73
N GLU A 306 -6.10 0.53 -21.03
CA GLU A 306 -5.21 1.59 -20.54
C GLU A 306 -4.59 2.44 -21.67
N THR A 307 -4.42 1.84 -22.84
CA THR A 307 -3.84 2.52 -24.02
C THR A 307 -4.88 3.21 -24.89
N ALA A 308 -6.16 3.15 -24.51
CA ALA A 308 -7.25 3.72 -25.28
C ALA A 308 -7.15 5.25 -25.37
N VAL A 309 -7.40 5.77 -26.58
CA VAL A 309 -7.52 7.21 -26.81
C VAL A 309 -8.81 7.70 -26.15
N GLY A 310 -8.74 8.83 -25.46
CA GLY A 310 -9.88 9.43 -24.76
C GLY A 310 -9.84 9.28 -23.25
N LEU A 311 -8.87 8.54 -22.71
CA LEU A 311 -8.58 8.51 -21.28
C LEU A 311 -7.71 9.70 -20.87
N THR A 312 -8.11 10.34 -19.78
CA THR A 312 -7.38 11.45 -19.18
C THR A 312 -7.08 11.12 -17.71
N PRO A 313 -5.81 11.19 -17.25
CA PRO A 313 -5.50 11.03 -15.83
C PRO A 313 -6.26 12.06 -14.99
N LEU A 314 -6.81 11.66 -13.84
CA LEU A 314 -7.56 12.58 -12.97
C LEU A 314 -6.75 13.84 -12.61
N GLY A 315 -5.44 13.72 -12.44
CA GLY A 315 -4.52 14.84 -12.17
C GLY A 315 -4.48 15.91 -13.26
N GLN A 316 -4.96 15.62 -14.48
CA GLN A 316 -5.14 16.62 -15.54
C GLN A 316 -6.49 17.32 -15.46
N LEU A 317 -7.50 16.73 -14.81
CA LEU A 317 -8.86 17.24 -14.66
C LEU A 317 -9.07 17.94 -13.30
N ALA A 318 -8.37 17.49 -12.27
CA ALA A 318 -8.49 17.98 -10.91
C ALA A 318 -7.17 17.79 -10.13
N GLU A 319 -6.99 18.57 -9.06
CA GLU A 319 -5.93 18.41 -8.07
C GLU A 319 -6.50 17.68 -6.85
N VAL A 320 -5.80 16.67 -6.35
CA VAL A 320 -6.22 15.90 -5.17
C VAL A 320 -5.29 16.23 -4.01
N ASP A 321 -5.88 16.65 -2.89
CA ASP A 321 -5.18 17.00 -1.67
C ASP A 321 -5.68 16.18 -0.48
N VAL A 322 -4.80 15.97 0.50
CA VAL A 322 -5.23 15.45 1.80
C VAL A 322 -6.17 16.45 2.49
N GLY A 323 -7.20 15.92 3.16
CA GLY A 323 -8.08 16.71 4.03
C GLY A 323 -7.36 17.34 5.23
N ILE A 324 -8.09 18.13 6.00
CA ILE A 324 -7.55 18.90 7.12
C ILE A 324 -7.05 17.97 8.23
N VAL A 325 -5.77 18.11 8.58
CA VAL A 325 -5.14 17.39 9.70
C VAL A 325 -5.19 18.26 10.96
N THR A 326 -6.25 18.11 11.76
CA THR A 326 -6.42 18.89 12.99
C THR A 326 -5.41 18.50 14.08
N GLY A 327 -4.94 17.25 14.08
CA GLY A 327 -4.12 16.66 15.14
C GLY A 327 -4.93 16.12 16.32
N ARG A 328 -6.18 16.56 16.50
CA ARG A 328 -7.13 16.08 17.51
C ARG A 328 -8.57 16.45 17.13
N ASN A 329 -9.21 15.63 16.30
CA ASN A 329 -10.55 15.94 15.77
C ASN A 329 -11.59 16.20 16.87
N SER A 330 -11.54 15.44 17.98
CA SER A 330 -12.47 15.61 19.11
C SER A 330 -12.38 16.97 19.82
N PHE A 331 -11.27 17.69 19.65
CA PHE A 331 -11.07 19.02 20.25
C PHE A 331 -11.33 20.14 19.24
N PHE A 332 -10.89 19.96 17.99
CA PHE A 332 -11.01 21.02 16.99
C PHE A 332 -12.34 21.00 16.21
N ILE A 333 -13.09 19.89 16.26
CA ILE A 333 -14.35 19.74 15.53
C ILE A 333 -15.48 19.67 16.55
N LEU A 334 -16.27 20.73 16.60
CA LEU A 334 -17.35 20.94 17.53
C LEU A 334 -18.67 20.33 17.01
N THR A 335 -19.49 19.92 17.96
CA THR A 335 -20.92 19.65 17.74
C THR A 335 -21.71 20.96 17.63
N GLU A 336 -22.96 20.88 17.15
CA GLU A 336 -23.84 22.05 17.07
C GLU A 336 -24.08 22.67 18.46
N ALA A 337 -24.29 21.84 19.48
CA ALA A 337 -24.47 22.29 20.87
C ALA A 337 -23.23 23.04 21.41
N GLN A 338 -22.02 22.52 21.18
CA GLN A 338 -20.78 23.20 21.59
C GLN A 338 -20.57 24.53 20.86
N LYS A 339 -20.90 24.59 19.57
CA LYS A 339 -20.80 25.82 18.78
C LYS A 339 -21.69 26.93 19.37
N GLU A 340 -22.93 26.60 19.70
CA GLU A 340 -23.90 27.52 20.31
C GLU A 340 -23.50 27.91 21.74
N GLU A 341 -23.04 26.95 22.55
CA GLU A 341 -22.59 27.20 23.92
C GLU A 341 -21.38 28.14 23.99
N PHE A 342 -20.41 27.95 23.08
CA PHE A 342 -19.22 28.79 23.03
C PHE A 342 -19.44 30.11 22.30
N GLN A 343 -20.57 30.28 21.60
CA GLN A 343 -20.91 31.45 20.78
C GLN A 343 -19.81 31.74 19.74
N VAL A 344 -19.45 30.70 18.99
CA VAL A 344 -18.34 30.70 18.02
C VAL A 344 -18.79 30.55 16.59
N GLU A 345 -20.02 30.93 16.25
CA GLU A 345 -20.60 30.75 14.91
C GLU A 345 -19.70 31.36 13.82
N SER A 346 -19.15 32.55 14.06
CA SER A 346 -18.25 33.25 13.14
C SER A 346 -16.80 32.74 13.16
N LEU A 347 -16.46 31.86 14.10
CA LEU A 347 -15.12 31.26 14.27
C LEU A 347 -15.14 29.78 13.92
N THR A 348 -16.15 29.32 13.19
CA THR A 348 -16.25 27.94 12.74
C THR A 348 -16.43 27.82 11.24
N ALA A 349 -15.84 26.78 10.66
CA ALA A 349 -16.05 26.35 9.30
C ALA A 349 -16.78 25.00 9.28
N PRO A 350 -17.78 24.80 8.41
CA PRO A 350 -18.45 23.50 8.30
C PRO A 350 -17.46 22.45 7.78
N ILE A 351 -17.48 21.25 8.37
CA ILE A 351 -16.55 20.17 8.05
C ILE A 351 -17.22 18.80 8.15
N ILE A 352 -16.81 17.87 7.29
CA ILE A 352 -17.15 16.44 7.40
C ILE A 352 -15.89 15.60 7.65
N GLY A 353 -16.05 14.47 8.35
CA GLY A 353 -14.92 13.57 8.60
C GLY A 353 -15.23 12.09 8.48
N ARG A 354 -16.46 11.74 8.11
CA ARG A 354 -16.89 10.35 7.92
C ARG A 354 -17.37 10.13 6.49
N THR A 355 -16.63 9.31 5.76
CA THR A 355 -16.94 8.90 4.38
C THR A 355 -18.31 8.22 4.28
N ALA A 356 -18.79 7.56 5.33
CA ALA A 356 -20.11 6.92 5.36
C ALA A 356 -21.30 7.87 5.14
N ALA A 357 -21.09 9.19 5.32
CA ALA A 357 -22.09 10.21 5.01
C ALA A 357 -22.19 10.50 3.50
N LEU A 358 -21.17 10.15 2.73
CA LEU A 358 -21.09 10.36 1.30
C LEU A 358 -21.59 9.09 0.60
N LYS A 359 -22.78 9.14 -0.01
CA LYS A 359 -23.42 7.95 -0.61
C LYS A 359 -23.69 8.07 -2.11
N THR A 360 -23.64 9.28 -2.65
CA THR A 360 -23.98 9.60 -4.04
C THR A 360 -22.93 10.55 -4.63
N THR A 361 -23.03 10.88 -5.91
CA THR A 361 -22.13 11.81 -6.62
C THR A 361 -22.26 13.26 -6.16
N ASN A 362 -23.24 13.60 -5.33
CA ASN A 362 -23.45 14.93 -4.78
C ASN A 362 -23.57 14.91 -3.25
N PHE A 363 -23.05 15.97 -2.61
CA PHE A 363 -23.27 16.26 -1.20
C PHE A 363 -23.79 17.69 -1.04
N ASN A 364 -25.07 17.82 -0.70
CA ASN A 364 -25.78 19.10 -0.68
C ASN A 364 -26.08 19.59 0.75
N GLN A 365 -26.74 20.75 0.86
CA GLN A 365 -27.03 21.37 2.15
C GLN A 365 -27.99 20.54 3.02
N GLU A 366 -28.91 19.79 2.41
CA GLU A 366 -29.82 18.88 3.13
C GLU A 366 -29.05 17.70 3.74
N ASP A 367 -28.11 17.12 2.97
CA ASP A 367 -27.22 16.07 3.46
C ASP A 367 -26.39 16.56 4.66
N PHE A 368 -25.84 17.77 4.57
CA PHE A 368 -25.09 18.37 5.68
C PHE A 368 -25.98 18.65 6.91
N CYS A 369 -27.22 19.10 6.71
CA CYS A 369 -28.19 19.30 7.78
C CYS A 369 -28.54 17.98 8.51
N HIS A 370 -28.54 16.85 7.80
CA HIS A 370 -28.68 15.53 8.41
C HIS A 370 -27.39 15.10 9.12
N TYR A 371 -26.24 15.30 8.50
CA TYR A 371 -24.93 14.94 9.03
C TYR A 371 -24.64 15.60 10.38
N LYS A 372 -24.86 16.91 10.50
CA LYS A 372 -24.55 17.68 11.72
C LYS A 372 -25.37 17.28 12.95
N LYS A 373 -26.51 16.62 12.76
CA LYS A 373 -27.33 16.06 13.84
C LYS A 373 -26.72 14.80 14.46
N GLN A 374 -25.85 14.11 13.71
CA GLN A 374 -25.26 12.83 14.11
C GLN A 374 -23.79 12.94 14.48
N TYR A 375 -23.06 13.90 13.90
CA TYR A 375 -21.62 13.98 14.02
C TYR A 375 -21.14 15.42 14.30
N PRO A 376 -19.99 15.59 14.99
CA PRO A 376 -19.29 16.86 15.05
C PRO A 376 -18.97 17.36 13.64
N SER A 377 -19.27 18.63 13.38
CA SER A 377 -19.36 19.18 12.02
C SER A 377 -18.88 20.63 11.87
N PHE A 378 -18.30 21.20 12.93
CA PHE A 378 -17.88 22.61 12.94
C PHE A 378 -16.41 22.71 13.37
N LEU A 379 -15.51 22.90 12.41
CA LEU A 379 -14.08 23.10 12.66
C LEU A 379 -13.88 24.49 13.29
N LEU A 380 -13.23 24.55 14.45
CA LEU A 380 -12.83 25.81 15.05
C LEU A 380 -11.67 26.44 14.26
N ASP A 381 -11.91 27.59 13.63
CA ASP A 381 -10.94 28.36 12.85
C ASP A 381 -10.58 29.66 13.58
N LEU A 382 -9.39 29.67 14.19
CA LEU A 382 -8.88 30.81 14.95
C LEU A 382 -7.73 31.53 14.24
N ASN A 383 -7.39 31.13 13.00
CA ASN A 383 -6.16 31.56 12.32
C ASN A 383 -6.10 33.08 12.13
N SER A 384 -7.24 33.73 11.89
CA SER A 384 -7.33 35.16 11.59
C SER A 384 -7.61 36.05 12.80
N VAL A 385 -7.68 35.48 14.03
CA VAL A 385 -8.07 36.23 15.23
C VAL A 385 -6.95 36.25 16.25
N ALA A 386 -6.57 37.44 16.73
CA ALA A 386 -5.60 37.60 17.80
C ALA A 386 -6.11 36.98 19.11
N PHE A 387 -5.22 36.41 19.92
CA PHE A 387 -5.61 35.68 21.13
C PHE A 387 -6.42 36.57 22.10
N GLU A 388 -6.03 37.84 22.22
CA GLU A 388 -6.65 38.84 23.07
C GLU A 388 -8.09 39.15 22.64
N ALA A 389 -8.38 39.06 21.34
CA ALA A 389 -9.69 39.30 20.75
C ALA A 389 -10.62 38.08 20.79
N LEU A 390 -10.12 36.90 21.20
CA LEU A 390 -10.95 35.70 21.31
C LEU A 390 -12.01 35.84 22.42
N PRO A 391 -13.23 35.31 22.20
CA PRO A 391 -14.26 35.21 23.24
C PRO A 391 -13.72 34.49 24.48
N GLN A 392 -14.20 34.89 25.67
CA GLN A 392 -13.73 34.30 26.93
C GLN A 392 -14.01 32.79 27.01
N ALA A 393 -15.13 32.33 26.43
CA ALA A 393 -15.46 30.91 26.33
C ALA A 393 -14.39 30.13 25.55
N VAL A 394 -13.91 30.67 24.42
CA VAL A 394 -12.84 30.07 23.61
C VAL A 394 -11.53 30.05 24.36
N LYS A 395 -11.16 31.14 25.05
CA LYS A 395 -9.95 31.18 25.89
C LYS A 395 -9.98 30.12 26.98
N ASN A 396 -11.13 29.95 27.64
CA ASN A 396 -11.33 28.91 28.64
C ASN A 396 -11.20 27.50 28.02
N TYR A 397 -11.74 27.31 26.81
CA TYR A 397 -11.64 26.04 26.08
C TYR A 397 -10.20 25.71 25.66
N LEU A 398 -9.43 26.70 25.21
CA LEU A 398 -8.00 26.53 24.90
C LEU A 398 -7.20 26.18 26.16
N ASN A 399 -7.45 26.86 27.28
CA ASN A 399 -6.81 26.54 28.57
C ASN A 399 -7.13 25.10 29.03
N PHE A 400 -8.36 24.63 28.81
CA PHE A 400 -8.73 23.23 29.06
C PHE A 400 -7.92 22.28 28.17
N GLY A 401 -7.77 22.57 26.87
CA GLY A 401 -6.94 21.78 25.97
C GLY A 401 -5.45 21.74 26.39
N GLU A 402 -4.96 22.79 27.03
CA GLU A 402 -3.60 22.80 27.61
C GLU A 402 -3.49 21.88 28.82
N GLN A 403 -4.48 21.91 29.73
CA GLN A 403 -4.56 21.02 30.89
C GLN A 403 -4.62 19.55 30.47
N GLU A 404 -5.32 19.24 29.38
CA GLU A 404 -5.43 17.90 28.78
C GLU A 404 -4.23 17.52 27.90
N ASN A 405 -3.15 18.31 27.90
CA ASN A 405 -1.93 18.07 27.12
C ASN A 405 -2.13 17.99 25.59
N ILE A 406 -3.24 18.50 25.05
CA ILE A 406 -3.53 18.47 23.60
C ILE A 406 -2.45 19.24 22.83
N HIS A 407 -2.01 20.38 23.36
CA HIS A 407 -0.92 21.20 22.83
C HIS A 407 0.40 20.42 22.65
N ARG A 408 0.64 19.34 23.40
CA ARG A 408 1.86 18.52 23.31
C ARG A 408 1.81 17.50 22.18
N GLY A 409 0.64 17.25 21.60
CA GLY A 409 0.49 16.36 20.45
C GLY A 409 1.37 16.78 19.29
N TYR A 410 1.94 15.82 18.55
CA TYR A 410 2.97 16.09 17.52
C TYR A 410 2.60 17.23 16.57
N LYS A 411 1.39 17.20 15.99
CA LYS A 411 0.91 18.23 15.05
C LYS A 411 0.66 19.58 15.72
N CYS A 412 0.18 19.59 16.96
CA CYS A 412 -0.06 20.82 17.73
C CYS A 412 1.26 21.49 18.14
N ARG A 413 2.23 20.70 18.62
CA ARG A 413 3.52 21.20 19.13
C ARG A 413 4.39 21.89 18.08
N ILE A 414 4.27 21.49 16.81
CA ILE A 414 5.07 22.06 15.71
C ILE A 414 4.46 23.35 15.12
N ARG A 415 3.27 23.76 15.57
CA ARG A 415 2.62 25.00 15.10
C ARG A 415 3.07 26.19 15.93
N ARG A 416 3.04 27.39 15.33
CA ARG A 416 3.36 28.65 16.02
C ARG A 416 2.41 28.93 17.18
N ARG A 417 1.10 28.92 16.92
CA ARG A 417 0.07 28.77 17.96
C ARG A 417 -0.45 27.35 17.85
N TRP A 418 -0.40 26.58 18.93
CA TRP A 418 -0.68 25.14 18.89
C TRP A 418 -2.09 24.80 18.36
N PHE A 419 -3.02 25.76 18.50
CA PHE A 419 -4.40 25.70 18.07
C PHE A 419 -4.69 26.23 16.65
N ASP A 420 -3.69 26.78 15.94
CA ASP A 420 -3.87 27.22 14.54
C ASP A 420 -3.89 26.01 13.60
N VAL A 421 -5.07 25.61 13.14
CA VAL A 421 -5.22 24.50 12.20
C VAL A 421 -4.89 24.99 10.78
N PRO A 422 -3.86 24.45 10.11
CA PRO A 422 -3.44 24.93 8.80
C PRO A 422 -4.33 24.39 7.66
N SER A 423 -4.21 25.01 6.48
CA SER A 423 -4.81 24.54 5.22
C SER A 423 -6.33 24.41 5.26
N ILE A 424 -7.03 25.36 5.90
CA ILE A 424 -8.50 25.40 5.88
C ILE A 424 -8.96 25.99 4.55
N TYR A 425 -9.58 25.15 3.71
CA TYR A 425 -10.24 25.58 2.48
C TYR A 425 -11.37 24.60 2.13
N VAL A 426 -12.38 25.11 1.42
CA VAL A 426 -13.52 24.34 0.92
C VAL A 426 -13.18 23.80 -0.48
N PRO A 427 -13.21 22.47 -0.69
CA PRO A 427 -12.95 21.88 -2.01
C PRO A 427 -14.19 21.91 -2.91
N ASP A 428 -13.99 21.73 -4.21
CA ASP A 428 -15.07 21.57 -5.19
C ASP A 428 -15.73 20.19 -5.09
N ALA A 429 -14.96 19.18 -4.73
CA ALA A 429 -15.42 17.80 -4.54
C ALA A 429 -14.63 17.07 -3.46
N PHE A 430 -15.14 15.92 -3.05
CA PHE A 430 -14.49 14.95 -2.17
C PHE A 430 -14.15 13.69 -2.93
N LEU A 431 -13.02 13.06 -2.59
CA LEU A 431 -12.69 11.73 -3.06
C LEU A 431 -12.43 10.81 -1.88
N PHE A 432 -12.91 9.57 -1.98
CA PHE A 432 -12.70 8.59 -0.92
C PHE A 432 -11.22 8.24 -0.82
N ARG A 433 -10.66 8.43 0.37
CA ARG A 433 -9.29 7.98 0.69
C ARG A 433 -9.28 6.50 1.04
N GLN A 434 -10.08 6.13 2.04
CA GLN A 434 -10.25 4.75 2.50
C GLN A 434 -11.57 4.21 1.97
N ILE A 435 -11.48 3.12 1.22
CA ILE A 435 -12.55 2.57 0.40
C ILE A 435 -12.80 1.12 0.81
N HIS A 436 -14.06 0.81 1.09
CA HIS A 436 -14.48 -0.57 1.34
C HIS A 436 -15.11 -1.19 0.08
N ARG A 437 -16.12 -0.51 -0.51
CA ARG A 437 -16.89 -1.03 -1.66
C ARG A 437 -16.34 -0.57 -3.01
N TYR A 438 -16.25 0.74 -3.22
CA TYR A 438 -15.77 1.37 -4.45
C TYR A 438 -15.34 2.81 -4.18
N PRO A 439 -14.39 3.38 -4.94
CA PRO A 439 -14.10 4.81 -4.89
C PRO A 439 -15.31 5.61 -5.37
N LEU A 440 -15.47 6.82 -4.83
CA LEU A 440 -16.52 7.73 -5.24
C LEU A 440 -16.00 9.16 -5.18
N LEU A 441 -16.20 9.89 -6.30
CA LEU A 441 -16.01 11.33 -6.38
C LEU A 441 -17.35 12.02 -6.11
N VAL A 442 -17.37 12.94 -5.15
CA VAL A 442 -18.62 13.55 -4.65
C VAL A 442 -18.52 15.07 -4.71
N VAL A 443 -19.36 15.71 -5.53
CA VAL A 443 -19.38 17.16 -5.68
C VAL A 443 -19.86 17.83 -4.40
N ASN A 444 -19.11 18.81 -3.92
CA ASN A 444 -19.36 19.53 -2.67
C ASN A 444 -20.30 20.72 -2.87
N LYS A 445 -21.59 20.44 -3.08
CA LYS A 445 -22.63 21.47 -3.19
C LYS A 445 -22.94 22.15 -1.85
N ALA A 446 -22.62 21.50 -0.73
CA ALA A 446 -22.80 22.01 0.63
C ALA A 446 -21.77 23.05 1.07
N GLN A 447 -20.70 23.26 0.30
CA GLN A 447 -19.61 24.20 0.62
C GLN A 447 -18.94 23.91 1.98
N VAL A 448 -18.64 22.63 2.24
CA VAL A 448 -18.03 22.18 3.51
C VAL A 448 -16.60 21.68 3.32
N ALA A 449 -15.75 21.80 4.34
CA ALA A 449 -14.41 21.22 4.32
C ALA A 449 -14.44 19.72 4.68
N SER A 450 -13.29 19.03 4.59
CA SER A 450 -13.13 17.65 5.07
C SER A 450 -11.90 17.44 5.95
N THR A 451 -11.94 16.43 6.83
CA THR A 451 -10.76 15.93 7.55
C THR A 451 -9.89 15.03 6.66
N ASP A 452 -8.68 14.71 7.13
CA ASP A 452 -7.67 13.87 6.45
C ASP A 452 -8.09 12.43 6.10
N THR A 453 -9.26 12.01 6.57
CA THR A 453 -9.95 10.76 6.21
C THR A 453 -10.63 10.81 4.83
N ILE A 454 -10.81 11.99 4.25
CA ILE A 454 -11.46 12.22 2.95
C ILE A 454 -10.59 13.20 2.17
N HIS A 455 -10.23 12.83 0.93
CA HIS A 455 -9.47 13.73 0.07
C HIS A 455 -10.32 14.90 -0.38
N ARG A 456 -9.65 16.04 -0.54
CA ARG A 456 -10.20 17.27 -1.09
C ARG A 456 -9.81 17.34 -2.55
N VAL A 457 -10.75 17.69 -3.40
CA VAL A 457 -10.55 17.77 -4.84
C VAL A 457 -10.86 19.18 -5.32
N ARG A 458 -9.89 19.79 -6.02
CA ARG A 458 -10.07 21.06 -6.72
C ARG A 458 -10.16 20.79 -8.21
N VAL A 459 -11.29 21.14 -8.81
CA VAL A 459 -11.53 20.89 -10.23
C VAL A 459 -10.84 21.98 -11.05
N LYS A 460 -10.16 21.60 -12.13
CA LYS A 460 -9.45 22.57 -12.98
C LYS A 460 -10.43 23.38 -13.83
N SER A 461 -9.96 24.54 -14.30
CA SER A 461 -10.76 25.42 -15.15
C SER A 461 -11.26 24.70 -16.41
N GLY A 462 -12.53 24.89 -16.75
CA GLY A 462 -13.17 24.28 -17.91
C GLY A 462 -13.73 22.87 -17.68
N ILE A 463 -13.54 22.30 -16.49
CA ILE A 463 -14.09 20.99 -16.12
C ILE A 463 -15.38 21.18 -15.32
N THR A 464 -16.42 20.42 -15.66
CA THR A 464 -17.71 20.47 -14.95
C THR A 464 -17.72 19.42 -13.84
N PRO A 465 -17.86 19.80 -12.56
CA PRO A 465 -17.79 18.86 -11.43
C PRO A 465 -18.82 17.73 -11.50
N ASP A 466 -20.08 18.03 -11.85
CA ASP A 466 -21.15 17.01 -11.97
C ASP A 466 -20.84 15.99 -13.08
N LEU A 467 -20.34 16.46 -14.23
CA LEU A 467 -19.93 15.60 -15.33
C LEU A 467 -18.76 14.71 -14.90
N LEU A 468 -17.74 15.30 -14.28
CA LEU A 468 -16.56 14.56 -13.80
C LEU A 468 -16.97 13.47 -12.81
N ALA A 469 -17.82 13.80 -11.81
CA ALA A 469 -18.31 12.84 -10.83
C ALA A 469 -19.14 11.71 -11.45
N ALA A 470 -19.97 12.02 -12.45
CA ALA A 470 -20.73 11.00 -13.17
C ALA A 470 -19.82 10.08 -14.00
N THR A 471 -18.88 10.65 -14.78
CA THR A 471 -17.95 9.87 -15.61
C THR A 471 -16.94 9.08 -14.79
N PHE A 472 -16.57 9.56 -13.59
CA PHE A 472 -15.66 8.85 -12.68
C PHE A 472 -16.23 7.49 -12.25
N PHE A 473 -17.56 7.36 -12.17
CA PHE A 473 -18.23 6.15 -11.71
C PHE A 473 -18.43 5.11 -12.82
N ASN A 474 -17.33 4.64 -13.40
CA ASN A 474 -17.31 3.63 -14.47
C ASN A 474 -16.38 2.45 -14.13
N SER A 475 -16.64 1.29 -14.71
CA SER A 475 -15.93 0.04 -14.36
C SER A 475 -14.42 0.11 -14.58
N LEU A 476 -13.93 0.84 -15.60
CA LEU A 476 -12.49 0.98 -15.87
C LEU A 476 -11.78 1.77 -14.77
N THR A 477 -12.34 2.93 -14.39
CA THR A 477 -11.79 3.75 -13.29
C THR A 477 -11.87 3.00 -11.96
N LEU A 478 -12.96 2.26 -11.70
CA LEU A 478 -13.08 1.44 -10.49
C LEU A 478 -12.06 0.30 -10.45
N ALA A 479 -11.84 -0.39 -11.58
CA ALA A 479 -10.81 -1.43 -11.69
C ALA A 479 -9.40 -0.85 -11.45
N TRP A 480 -9.10 0.30 -12.05
CA TRP A 480 -7.80 0.95 -11.90
C TRP A 480 -7.51 1.42 -10.48
N ALA A 481 -8.55 1.82 -9.75
CA ALA A 481 -8.42 2.15 -8.33
C ALA A 481 -7.95 0.95 -7.50
N GLU A 482 -8.43 -0.26 -7.80
CA GLU A 482 -7.95 -1.49 -7.13
C GLU A 482 -6.52 -1.85 -7.56
N VAL A 483 -6.12 -1.54 -8.81
CA VAL A 483 -4.74 -1.76 -9.30
C VAL A 483 -3.73 -0.82 -8.64
N CYS A 484 -4.07 0.46 -8.52
CA CYS A 484 -3.15 1.49 -8.03
C CYS A 484 -3.21 1.71 -6.52
N GLY A 485 -4.36 1.44 -5.89
CA GLY A 485 -4.54 1.65 -4.47
C GLY A 485 -3.82 0.61 -3.62
N ARG A 486 -3.63 0.96 -2.35
CA ARG A 486 -2.94 0.13 -1.38
C ARG A 486 -3.96 -0.68 -0.60
N SER A 487 -3.90 -2.00 -0.73
CA SER A 487 -4.66 -2.90 0.12
C SER A 487 -4.03 -2.98 1.52
N TYR A 488 -4.87 -2.91 2.56
CA TYR A 488 -4.52 -3.23 3.93
C TYR A 488 -5.45 -4.32 4.48
N GLY A 489 -5.00 -5.00 5.55
CA GLY A 489 -5.79 -6.03 6.23
C GLY A 489 -7.19 -5.55 6.64
N GLY A 490 -8.17 -6.44 6.56
CA GLY A 490 -9.59 -6.13 6.77
C GLY A 490 -10.31 -5.58 5.53
N GLY A 491 -9.68 -5.69 4.35
CA GLY A 491 -10.30 -5.36 3.07
C GLY A 491 -10.51 -3.86 2.86
N VAL A 492 -9.57 -3.02 3.29
CA VAL A 492 -9.62 -1.56 3.03
C VAL A 492 -8.63 -1.22 1.91
N LEU A 493 -9.12 -0.53 0.88
CA LEU A 493 -8.31 0.09 -0.15
C LEU A 493 -8.01 1.53 0.25
N GLU A 494 -6.74 1.93 0.24
CA GLU A 494 -6.34 3.33 0.39
C GLU A 494 -5.79 3.87 -0.92
N LEU A 495 -6.30 5.00 -1.38
CA LEU A 495 -5.68 5.78 -2.45
C LEU A 495 -4.95 6.96 -1.81
N GLU A 496 -3.65 7.11 -2.04
CA GLU A 496 -2.97 8.37 -1.77
C GLU A 496 -3.25 9.39 -2.89
N PRO A 497 -3.09 10.71 -2.67
CA PRO A 497 -3.43 11.72 -3.68
C PRO A 497 -2.76 11.50 -5.03
N GLY A 498 -1.46 11.18 -5.03
CA GLY A 498 -0.75 10.89 -6.27
C GLY A 498 -1.12 9.56 -6.94
N GLU A 499 -1.80 8.64 -6.26
CA GLU A 499 -2.37 7.42 -6.88
C GLU A 499 -3.77 7.73 -7.44
N ALA A 500 -4.56 8.56 -6.72
CA ALA A 500 -5.83 9.06 -7.21
C ALA A 500 -5.69 9.90 -8.50
N GLU A 501 -4.67 10.77 -8.58
CA GLU A 501 -4.40 11.58 -9.77
C GLU A 501 -3.96 10.77 -10.99
N GLU A 502 -3.48 9.55 -10.79
CA GLU A 502 -3.10 8.62 -11.87
C GLU A 502 -4.30 7.83 -12.43
N LEU A 503 -5.49 7.92 -11.81
CA LEU A 503 -6.66 7.18 -12.27
C LEU A 503 -7.08 7.62 -13.67
N PRO A 504 -7.25 6.68 -14.62
CA PRO A 504 -7.71 6.98 -15.97
C PRO A 504 -9.21 7.29 -15.93
N ILE A 505 -9.59 8.47 -16.41
CA ILE A 505 -10.98 8.91 -16.49
C ILE A 505 -11.37 9.07 -17.97
N PRO A 506 -12.41 8.37 -18.47
CA PRO A 506 -13.00 8.64 -19.78
C PRO A 506 -13.79 9.95 -19.72
N TYR A 507 -13.12 11.05 -20.02
CA TYR A 507 -13.68 12.39 -19.88
C TYR A 507 -13.56 13.21 -21.17
N HIS A 508 -14.67 13.77 -21.61
CA HIS A 508 -14.74 14.81 -22.63
C HIS A 508 -15.98 15.67 -22.40
N HIS A 509 -15.90 16.97 -22.69
CA HIS A 509 -17.00 17.92 -22.45
C HIS A 509 -18.25 17.65 -23.30
N SER A 510 -18.12 16.86 -24.38
CA SER A 510 -19.24 16.46 -25.24
C SER A 510 -19.95 15.19 -24.79
N ILE A 511 -19.52 14.55 -23.69
CA ILE A 511 -20.17 13.35 -23.18
C ILE A 511 -21.55 13.73 -22.63
N GLU A 512 -22.60 13.18 -23.23
CA GLU A 512 -23.98 13.36 -22.81
C GLU A 512 -24.35 12.29 -21.77
N ILE A 513 -24.12 12.60 -20.50
CA ILE A 513 -24.51 11.78 -19.35
C ILE A 513 -25.43 12.58 -18.44
N ASP A 514 -26.45 11.93 -17.88
CA ASP A 514 -27.34 12.52 -16.88
C ASP A 514 -26.80 12.27 -15.47
N PRO A 515 -26.19 13.28 -14.80
CA PRO A 515 -25.62 13.10 -13.47
C PRO A 515 -26.70 12.83 -12.41
N VAL A 516 -27.93 13.31 -12.62
CA VAL A 516 -29.05 13.12 -11.68
C VAL A 516 -29.48 11.67 -11.69
N LYS A 517 -29.51 11.03 -12.86
CA LYS A 517 -29.79 9.59 -12.96
C LYS A 517 -28.74 8.74 -12.23
N VAL A 518 -27.45 9.08 -12.37
CA VAL A 518 -26.36 8.38 -11.64
C VAL A 518 -26.55 8.55 -10.13
N GLU A 519 -26.82 9.78 -9.69
CA GLU A 519 -27.07 10.10 -8.28
C GLU A 519 -28.26 9.30 -7.71
N ASP A 520 -29.38 9.24 -8.43
CA ASP A 520 -30.58 8.53 -8.00
C ASP A 520 -30.38 7.01 -7.91
N LEU A 521 -29.67 6.41 -8.88
CA LEU A 521 -29.32 4.99 -8.84
C LEU A 521 -28.42 4.67 -7.63
N LEU A 522 -27.43 5.52 -7.35
CA LEU A 522 -26.57 5.36 -6.18
C LEU A 522 -27.33 5.56 -4.86
N ARG A 523 -28.26 6.52 -4.80
CA ARG A 523 -29.13 6.75 -3.63
C ARG A 523 -29.98 5.53 -3.30
N ARG A 524 -30.47 4.82 -4.33
CA ARG A 524 -31.21 3.56 -4.22
C ARG A 524 -30.32 2.33 -4.01
N ASN A 525 -28.99 2.51 -3.92
CA ASN A 525 -27.99 1.44 -3.81
C ASN A 525 -27.98 0.46 -5.01
N CYS A 526 -28.45 0.92 -6.18
CA CYS A 526 -28.45 0.19 -7.46
C CYS A 526 -27.10 0.37 -8.19
N VAL A 527 -26.01 -0.08 -7.55
CA VAL A 527 -24.63 0.15 -8.01
C VAL A 527 -24.37 -0.40 -9.41
N TYR A 528 -24.82 -1.62 -9.70
CA TYR A 528 -24.62 -2.24 -11.01
C TYR A 528 -25.44 -1.58 -12.12
N GLU A 529 -26.65 -1.11 -11.82
CA GLU A 529 -27.45 -0.34 -12.78
C GLU A 529 -26.81 1.02 -13.09
N ALA A 530 -26.20 1.67 -12.09
CA ALA A 530 -25.41 2.88 -12.30
C ALA A 530 -24.22 2.57 -13.21
N LEU A 531 -23.46 1.51 -12.96
CA LEU A 531 -22.35 1.10 -13.83
C LEU A 531 -22.81 0.73 -15.24
N ASP A 532 -23.93 0.01 -15.40
CA ASP A 532 -24.50 -0.29 -16.72
C ASP A 532 -24.83 0.98 -17.51
N TYR A 533 -25.38 1.98 -16.83
CA TYR A 533 -25.70 3.26 -17.43
C TYR A 533 -24.44 4.05 -17.80
N VAL A 534 -23.49 4.21 -16.87
CA VAL A 534 -22.27 4.99 -17.11
C VAL A 534 -21.38 4.31 -18.13
N ASP A 535 -21.12 3.00 -18.00
CA ASP A 535 -20.25 2.25 -18.92
C ASP A 535 -20.82 2.23 -20.34
N GLY A 536 -22.14 2.14 -20.50
CA GLY A 536 -22.79 2.24 -21.80
C GLY A 536 -22.46 3.55 -22.52
N ILE A 537 -22.32 4.64 -21.78
CA ILE A 537 -21.97 5.95 -22.34
C ILE A 537 -20.46 6.09 -22.51
N VAL A 538 -19.69 5.89 -21.43
CA VAL A 538 -18.27 6.28 -21.42
C VAL A 538 -17.35 5.20 -21.97
N LEU A 539 -17.65 3.93 -21.77
CA LEU A 539 -16.81 2.83 -22.27
C LEU A 539 -17.24 2.40 -23.66
N LYS A 540 -18.55 2.26 -23.90
CA LYS A 540 -19.07 1.83 -25.20
C LYS A 540 -19.21 2.98 -26.19
N ASP A 541 -20.03 3.99 -25.90
CA ASP A 541 -20.35 5.01 -26.91
C ASP A 541 -19.18 5.99 -27.13
N TYR A 542 -18.42 6.33 -26.09
CA TYR A 542 -17.28 7.26 -26.17
C TYR A 542 -15.95 6.58 -26.52
N LEU A 543 -15.52 5.54 -25.78
CA LEU A 543 -14.27 4.82 -26.08
C LEU A 543 -14.40 3.75 -27.18
N GLY A 544 -15.63 3.38 -27.56
CA GLY A 544 -15.87 2.39 -28.63
C GLY A 544 -15.71 0.94 -28.19
N PHE A 545 -15.66 0.64 -26.89
CA PHE A 545 -15.51 -0.73 -26.41
C PHE A 545 -16.78 -1.54 -26.65
N ASP A 546 -16.61 -2.78 -27.11
CA ASP A 546 -17.74 -3.67 -27.26
C ASP A 546 -18.27 -4.16 -25.89
N LYS A 547 -19.41 -4.85 -25.93
CA LYS A 547 -20.05 -5.39 -24.72
C LYS A 547 -19.16 -6.39 -23.99
N VAL A 548 -18.38 -7.19 -24.71
CA VAL A 548 -17.52 -8.23 -24.13
C VAL A 548 -16.35 -7.59 -23.38
N MET A 549 -15.71 -6.59 -23.98
CA MET A 549 -14.63 -5.81 -23.37
C MET A 549 -15.13 -5.09 -22.11
N THR A 550 -16.29 -4.44 -22.19
CA THR A 550 -16.89 -3.76 -21.03
C THR A 550 -17.18 -4.73 -19.87
N GLN A 551 -17.71 -5.92 -20.18
CA GLN A 551 -17.95 -6.95 -19.17
C GLN A 551 -16.65 -7.49 -18.55
N ARG A 552 -15.59 -7.65 -19.35
CA ARG A 552 -14.27 -8.09 -18.85
C ARG A 552 -13.63 -7.04 -17.96
N ILE A 553 -13.72 -5.76 -18.31
CA ILE A 553 -13.25 -4.65 -17.46
C ILE A 553 -14.02 -4.63 -16.14
N ARG A 554 -15.34 -4.83 -16.17
CA ARG A 554 -16.13 -4.95 -14.93
C ARG A 554 -15.72 -6.15 -14.09
N SER A 555 -15.50 -7.30 -14.74
CA SER A 555 -15.01 -8.49 -14.05
C SER A 555 -13.64 -8.23 -13.41
N ALA A 556 -12.77 -7.44 -14.05
CA ALA A 556 -11.49 -7.04 -13.45
C ALA A 556 -11.67 -6.27 -12.14
N TRP A 557 -12.60 -5.32 -12.10
CA TRP A 557 -12.94 -4.60 -10.86
C TRP A 557 -13.49 -5.56 -9.79
N GLU A 558 -14.44 -6.42 -10.15
CA GLU A 558 -15.04 -7.38 -9.21
C GLU A 558 -14.00 -8.33 -8.62
N GLN A 559 -13.15 -8.93 -9.46
CA GLN A 559 -12.10 -9.85 -9.03
C GLN A 559 -11.11 -9.20 -8.06
N LEU A 560 -10.60 -7.99 -8.39
CA LEU A 560 -9.64 -7.32 -7.52
C LEU A 560 -10.27 -6.82 -6.22
N ARG A 561 -11.50 -6.30 -6.28
CA ARG A 561 -12.28 -5.89 -5.10
C ARG A 561 -12.54 -7.08 -4.18
N ASP A 562 -13.02 -8.19 -4.73
CA ASP A 562 -13.39 -9.37 -3.95
C ASP A 562 -12.15 -10.02 -3.36
N ARG A 563 -11.07 -10.13 -4.15
CA ARG A 563 -9.74 -10.53 -3.66
C ARG A 563 -9.28 -9.68 -2.48
N ARG A 564 -9.42 -8.34 -2.55
CA ARG A 564 -9.08 -7.44 -1.44
C ARG A 564 -9.96 -7.70 -0.22
N VAL A 565 -11.28 -7.81 -0.40
CA VAL A 565 -12.25 -7.91 0.71
C VAL A 565 -12.20 -9.28 1.40
N GLU A 566 -11.87 -10.34 0.67
CA GLU A 566 -11.71 -11.70 1.21
C GLU A 566 -10.47 -11.85 2.08
N ARG A 567 -9.48 -10.95 1.96
CA ARG A 567 -8.25 -11.03 2.75
C ARG A 567 -8.48 -10.68 4.21
N ARG A 568 -8.17 -11.63 5.09
CA ARG A 568 -8.41 -11.52 6.54
C ARG A 568 -7.15 -11.71 7.36
#